data_AF-A0A4Y9RJ32-F1
#
_entry.id   AF-A0A4Y9RJ32-F1
#
_cell.length_a   1.000
_cell.length_b   1.000
_cell.length_c   1.000
_cell.angle_alpha   90.00
_cell.angle_beta   90.00
_cell.angle_gamma   90.00
#
_symmetry.space_group_name_H-M   'P 1'
#
loop_
_entity.id
_entity.type
_entity.pdbx_description
1 polymer ?
#
loop_
_entity_poly.entity_id
_entity_poly.type
_entity_poly.pdbx_seq_one_letter_code
_entity_poly.pdbx_strand_id
1 'polypeptide(L)'
;MKSIVSLPFKGLPYTDEGFMGYLLRMSNMHHLRGLRWLYKTLERESILRVLPEDVPTVAAIFQVPDSILAQHFIACYADEGKLCYRVRNQTLRRLYLLRHMRPQLCPLCIRENGFSHFLWDFSFVTACTQHSCTLIDSCPRCLKRIRWSRPLLSACSCGHAWADTAVQSIGEGSFEYSVAGLVATQTGVDGGSSSITWCPVTTMLSQVSLSTLFELIWAFGIKDIEGDAASFSKAKAIPRTPLAVKISKLAHQRLGRLLQKECTDISVAAEVHLPALLSLAKESLDATDAYWVSFLFHRLGRSSSLSRHRKYHIPQQLQLF
;
A
#
# COMPACT_ATOMS: atom_id res chain seq x y z
N MET A 1 -33.34 -16.41 -6.09
CA MET A 1 -31.86 -16.53 -6.05
C MET A 1 -31.49 -17.80 -6.79
N LYS A 2 -30.64 -17.73 -7.83
CA LYS A 2 -30.04 -18.95 -8.42
C LYS A 2 -29.29 -19.68 -7.30
N SER A 3 -29.36 -21.01 -7.25
CA SER A 3 -28.58 -21.76 -6.26
C SER A 3 -27.10 -21.42 -6.47
N ILE A 4 -26.46 -20.96 -5.40
CA ILE A 4 -25.03 -20.66 -5.42
C ILE A 4 -24.33 -22.02 -5.53
N VAL A 5 -23.83 -22.35 -6.72
CA VAL A 5 -23.07 -23.57 -6.94
C VAL A 5 -21.71 -23.40 -6.26
N SER A 6 -21.49 -24.14 -5.17
CA SER A 6 -20.17 -24.24 -4.55
C SER A 6 -19.21 -24.97 -5.49
N LEU A 7 -17.95 -24.54 -5.49
CA LEU A 7 -16.91 -25.18 -6.29
C LEU A 7 -16.27 -26.35 -5.51
N PRO A 8 -15.80 -27.41 -6.19
CA PRO A 8 -15.46 -28.68 -5.53
C PRO A 8 -14.22 -28.63 -4.63
N PHE A 9 -13.21 -27.85 -5.00
CA PHE A 9 -12.00 -27.65 -4.22
C PHE A 9 -12.15 -26.52 -3.18
N LYS A 10 -11.66 -26.77 -1.96
CA LYS A 10 -11.62 -25.79 -0.86
C LYS A 10 -10.19 -25.34 -0.65
N GLY A 11 -9.98 -24.06 -0.39
CA GLY A 11 -8.67 -23.55 -0.03
C GLY A 11 -8.83 -22.29 0.79
N LEU A 12 -8.23 -22.25 1.98
CA LEU A 12 -8.16 -21.03 2.75
C LEU A 12 -7.23 -20.02 2.05
N PRO A 13 -7.47 -18.71 2.22
CA PRO A 13 -6.44 -17.72 1.93
C PRO A 13 -5.19 -18.02 2.75
N TYR A 14 -4.00 -17.87 2.16
CA TYR A 14 -2.78 -17.84 2.97
C TYR A 14 -2.79 -16.59 3.84
N THR A 15 -2.18 -16.65 5.03
CA THR A 15 -2.13 -15.52 5.97
C THR A 15 -1.75 -14.23 5.25
N ASP A 16 -0.71 -14.26 4.41
CA ASP A 16 -0.18 -13.09 3.72
C ASP A 16 -0.69 -12.88 2.30
N GLU A 17 -1.74 -13.58 1.90
CA GLU A 17 -2.35 -13.41 0.58
C GLU A 17 -3.30 -12.21 0.54
N GLY A 18 -3.22 -11.42 -0.53
CA GLY A 18 -4.19 -10.35 -0.80
C GLY A 18 -5.50 -10.91 -1.36
N PHE A 19 -6.64 -10.31 -1.02
CA PHE A 19 -7.98 -10.80 -1.41
C PHE A 19 -8.13 -11.04 -2.91
N MET A 20 -7.75 -10.08 -3.75
CA MET A 20 -7.84 -10.23 -5.21
C MET A 20 -6.90 -11.33 -5.75
N GLY A 21 -5.75 -11.52 -5.09
CA GLY A 21 -4.83 -12.62 -5.35
C GLY A 21 -5.47 -13.97 -5.07
N TYR A 22 -6.08 -14.11 -3.89
CA TYR A 22 -6.84 -15.28 -3.48
C TYR A 22 -7.92 -15.65 -4.48
N LEU A 23 -8.77 -14.69 -4.89
CA LEU A 23 -9.82 -14.97 -5.87
C LEU A 23 -9.28 -15.51 -7.19
N LEU A 24 -8.17 -14.94 -7.69
CA LEU A 24 -7.58 -15.36 -8.95
C LEU A 24 -6.89 -16.72 -8.81
N ARG A 25 -6.17 -16.95 -7.72
CA ARG A 25 -5.56 -18.24 -7.39
C ARG A 25 -6.62 -19.34 -7.32
N MET A 26 -7.67 -19.13 -6.52
CA MET A 26 -8.75 -20.10 -6.37
C MET A 26 -9.47 -20.35 -7.68
N SER A 27 -9.79 -19.31 -8.46
CA SER A 27 -10.34 -19.48 -9.82
C SER A 27 -9.46 -20.40 -10.67
N ASN A 28 -8.14 -20.18 -10.67
CA ASN A 28 -7.20 -20.98 -11.45
C ASN A 28 -7.09 -22.42 -10.95
N MET A 29 -7.20 -22.69 -9.65
CA MET A 29 -7.25 -24.04 -9.09
C MET A 29 -8.48 -24.82 -9.56
N HIS A 30 -9.58 -24.15 -9.91
CA HIS A 30 -10.76 -24.75 -10.54
C HIS A 30 -10.73 -24.74 -12.07
N HIS A 31 -9.56 -24.51 -12.68
CA HIS A 31 -9.39 -24.38 -14.14
C HIS A 31 -10.20 -23.24 -14.77
N LEU A 32 -10.70 -22.30 -13.96
CA LEU A 32 -11.39 -21.10 -14.42
C LEU A 32 -10.36 -20.00 -14.71
N ARG A 33 -10.45 -19.42 -15.91
CA ARG A 33 -9.54 -18.36 -16.37
C ARG A 33 -10.08 -16.99 -15.96
N GLY A 34 -9.32 -16.27 -15.14
CA GLY A 34 -9.66 -14.94 -14.66
C GLY A 34 -10.89 -14.91 -13.75
N LEU A 35 -11.40 -13.70 -13.49
CA LEU A 35 -12.48 -13.46 -12.52
C LEU A 35 -13.84 -13.13 -13.15
N ARG A 36 -13.95 -13.13 -14.49
CA ARG A 36 -15.18 -12.74 -15.19
C ARG A 36 -16.37 -13.63 -14.82
N TRP A 37 -16.12 -14.92 -14.63
CA TRP A 37 -17.13 -15.88 -14.19
C TRP A 37 -17.68 -15.48 -12.81
N LEU A 38 -16.82 -15.09 -11.88
CA LEU A 38 -17.19 -14.73 -10.51
C LEU A 38 -18.06 -13.48 -10.51
N TYR A 39 -17.68 -12.44 -11.25
CA TYR A 39 -18.50 -11.23 -11.35
C TYR A 39 -19.88 -11.50 -11.97
N LYS A 40 -19.96 -12.43 -12.92
CA LYS A 40 -21.25 -12.87 -13.49
C LYS A 40 -22.09 -13.63 -12.46
N THR A 41 -21.48 -14.49 -11.65
CA THR A 41 -22.15 -15.20 -10.56
C THR A 41 -22.65 -14.25 -9.48
N LEU A 42 -21.90 -13.19 -9.19
CA LEU A 42 -22.26 -12.14 -8.24
C LEU A 42 -23.24 -11.09 -8.83
N GLU A 43 -23.71 -11.28 -10.07
CA GLU A 43 -24.63 -10.37 -10.76
C GLU A 43 -24.13 -8.90 -10.81
N ARG A 44 -22.80 -8.72 -10.91
CA ARG A 44 -22.18 -7.39 -10.93
C ARG A 44 -22.15 -6.81 -12.34
N GLU A 45 -22.85 -5.69 -12.53
CA GLU A 45 -22.81 -4.89 -13.77
C GLU A 45 -21.38 -4.41 -14.09
N SER A 46 -20.63 -4.07 -13.05
CA SER A 46 -19.20 -3.77 -13.14
C SER A 46 -18.36 -5.02 -12.93
N ILE A 47 -17.96 -5.66 -14.03
CA ILE A 47 -17.13 -6.88 -14.08
C ILE A 47 -15.69 -6.72 -13.55
N LEU A 48 -15.40 -5.70 -12.74
CA LEU A 48 -14.06 -5.39 -12.26
C LEU A 48 -14.01 -5.11 -10.76
N ARG A 49 -15.10 -5.31 -10.01
CA ARG A 49 -15.12 -5.03 -8.57
C ARG A 49 -15.95 -6.06 -7.80
N VAL A 50 -15.40 -6.51 -6.68
CA VAL A 50 -16.12 -7.20 -5.61
C VAL A 50 -16.42 -6.15 -4.53
N LEU A 51 -17.64 -6.15 -4.01
CA LEU A 51 -18.09 -5.26 -2.93
C LEU A 51 -18.07 -5.97 -1.58
N PRO A 52 -18.09 -5.25 -0.45
CA PRO A 52 -18.10 -5.87 0.88
C PRO A 52 -19.23 -6.88 1.07
N GLU A 53 -20.42 -6.60 0.55
CA GLU A 53 -21.58 -7.49 0.64
C GLU A 53 -21.46 -8.77 -0.22
N ASP A 54 -20.49 -8.84 -1.13
CA ASP A 54 -20.21 -10.06 -1.90
C ASP A 54 -19.42 -11.09 -1.08
N VAL A 55 -18.71 -10.68 -0.02
CA VAL A 55 -17.78 -11.53 0.72
C VAL A 55 -18.44 -12.82 1.22
N PRO A 56 -19.64 -12.81 1.82
CA PRO A 56 -20.32 -14.05 2.25
C PRO A 56 -20.61 -15.00 1.08
N THR A 57 -21.05 -14.47 -0.07
CA THR A 57 -21.32 -15.26 -1.27
C THR A 57 -20.04 -15.87 -1.84
N VAL A 58 -18.96 -15.09 -1.90
CA VAL A 58 -17.63 -15.57 -2.33
C VAL A 58 -17.10 -16.65 -1.37
N ALA A 59 -17.28 -16.45 -0.06
CA ALA A 59 -16.91 -17.41 0.97
C ALA A 59 -17.68 -18.73 0.79
N ALA A 60 -18.98 -18.67 0.50
CA ALA A 60 -19.80 -19.84 0.20
C ALA A 60 -19.36 -20.56 -1.09
N ILE A 61 -19.04 -19.82 -2.16
CA ILE A 61 -18.56 -20.39 -3.44
C ILE A 61 -17.28 -21.21 -3.22
N PHE A 62 -16.32 -20.68 -2.47
CA PHE A 62 -15.04 -21.35 -2.18
C PHE A 62 -15.05 -22.21 -0.91
N GLN A 63 -16.20 -22.30 -0.23
CA GLN A 63 -16.42 -23.06 0.98
C GLN A 63 -15.41 -22.75 2.11
N VAL A 64 -15.19 -21.47 2.36
CA VAL A 64 -14.35 -20.94 3.45
C VAL A 64 -15.20 -20.15 4.44
N PRO A 65 -14.79 -20.03 5.72
CA PRO A 65 -15.48 -19.14 6.66
C PRO A 65 -15.43 -17.70 6.15
N ASP A 66 -16.56 -17.01 6.17
CA ASP A 66 -16.69 -15.61 5.78
C ASP A 66 -15.83 -14.70 6.67
N SER A 67 -15.77 -15.00 7.97
CA SER A 67 -14.95 -14.31 8.95
C SER A 67 -13.45 -14.35 8.64
N ILE A 68 -12.97 -15.44 8.03
CA ILE A 68 -11.57 -15.55 7.57
C ILE A 68 -11.39 -14.73 6.30
N LEU A 69 -12.26 -14.92 5.29
CA LEU A 69 -12.12 -14.24 4.01
C LEU A 69 -12.25 -12.71 4.16
N ALA A 70 -13.12 -12.23 5.04
CA ALA A 70 -13.32 -10.81 5.32
C ALA A 70 -12.06 -10.10 5.84
N GLN A 71 -11.14 -10.82 6.51
CA GLN A 71 -9.88 -10.24 7.02
C GLN A 71 -8.92 -9.84 5.91
N HIS A 72 -9.04 -10.48 4.73
CA HIS A 72 -8.23 -10.16 3.55
C HIS A 72 -8.85 -9.03 2.72
N PHE A 73 -10.15 -8.74 2.91
CA PHE A 73 -10.86 -7.72 2.15
C PHE A 73 -10.49 -6.31 2.63
N ILE A 74 -10.26 -5.40 1.68
CA ILE A 74 -10.04 -3.99 1.99
C ILE A 74 -11.38 -3.28 2.11
N ALA A 75 -11.85 -3.09 3.34
CA ALA A 75 -13.15 -2.48 3.61
C ALA A 75 -13.08 -0.95 3.51
N CYS A 76 -14.07 -0.35 2.86
CA CYS A 76 -14.27 1.10 2.83
C CYS A 76 -15.43 1.46 3.76
N TYR A 77 -15.25 2.45 4.62
CA TYR A 77 -16.29 2.93 5.55
C TYR A 77 -16.20 4.44 5.72
N ALA A 78 -17.27 5.06 6.21
CA ALA A 78 -17.27 6.46 6.58
C ALA A 78 -16.96 6.62 8.07
N ASP A 79 -16.08 7.55 8.40
CA ASP A 79 -15.71 7.94 9.76
C ASP A 79 -15.75 9.47 9.84
N GLU A 80 -16.63 10.02 10.67
CA GLU A 80 -16.92 11.47 10.74
C GLU A 80 -17.16 12.12 9.36
N GLY A 81 -17.86 11.41 8.45
CA GLY A 81 -18.15 11.88 7.09
C GLY A 81 -16.98 11.80 6.11
N LYS A 82 -15.82 11.25 6.52
CA LYS A 82 -14.66 11.00 5.66
C LYS A 82 -14.53 9.53 5.33
N LEU A 83 -14.07 9.21 4.12
CA LEU A 83 -13.84 7.83 3.71
C LEU A 83 -12.53 7.30 4.32
N CYS A 84 -12.61 6.14 4.95
CA CYS A 84 -11.51 5.38 5.52
C CYS A 84 -11.47 3.98 4.92
N TYR A 85 -10.26 3.42 4.86
CA TYR A 85 -9.97 2.10 4.29
C TYR A 85 -9.29 1.24 5.33
N ARG A 86 -9.89 0.11 5.66
CA ARG A 86 -9.34 -0.86 6.59
C ARG A 86 -8.62 -1.96 5.81
N VAL A 87 -7.37 -2.19 6.16
CA VAL A 87 -6.56 -3.32 5.66
C VAL A 87 -6.03 -4.05 6.87
N ARG A 88 -6.55 -5.25 7.14
CA ARG A 88 -6.30 -5.96 8.41
C ARG A 88 -6.57 -5.04 9.62
N ASN A 89 -5.58 -4.83 10.48
CA ASN A 89 -5.61 -3.97 11.65
C ASN A 89 -5.20 -2.50 11.37
N GLN A 90 -4.92 -2.15 10.11
CA GLN A 90 -4.49 -0.81 9.71
C GLN A 90 -5.65 0.00 9.12
N THR A 91 -5.64 1.31 9.39
CA THR A 91 -6.60 2.27 8.83
C THR A 91 -5.87 3.31 7.99
N LEU A 92 -6.30 3.48 6.74
CA LEU A 92 -5.79 4.49 5.82
C LEU A 92 -6.90 5.47 5.42
N ARG A 93 -6.57 6.76 5.32
CA ARG A 93 -7.57 7.83 5.08
C ARG A 93 -7.64 8.31 3.64
N ARG A 94 -6.81 7.72 2.78
CA ARG A 94 -6.59 8.18 1.42
C ARG A 94 -6.48 6.98 0.50
N LEU A 95 -7.40 6.88 -0.47
CA LEU A 95 -7.43 5.77 -1.42
C LEU A 95 -6.14 5.65 -2.23
N TYR A 96 -5.46 6.77 -2.52
CA TYR A 96 -4.24 6.75 -3.33
C TYR A 96 -3.06 6.06 -2.64
N LEU A 97 -3.15 5.80 -1.34
CA LEU A 97 -2.20 4.98 -0.56
C LEU A 97 -2.40 3.49 -0.78
N LEU A 98 -3.49 3.11 -1.42
CA LEU A 98 -3.85 1.75 -1.76
C LEU A 98 -3.89 1.55 -3.27
N ARG A 99 -3.45 0.37 -3.68
CA ARG A 99 -3.39 -0.07 -5.07
C ARG A 99 -3.91 -1.50 -5.26
N HIS A 100 -4.74 -1.99 -4.35
CA HIS A 100 -5.35 -3.33 -4.44
C HIS A 100 -6.12 -3.60 -5.73
N MET A 101 -6.58 -2.58 -6.46
CA MET A 101 -7.19 -2.75 -7.80
C MET A 101 -6.20 -2.55 -8.97
N ARG A 102 -4.94 -2.18 -8.69
CA ARG A 102 -3.85 -1.91 -9.64
C ARG A 102 -2.63 -2.75 -9.25
N PRO A 103 -2.67 -4.07 -9.52
CA PRO A 103 -1.71 -5.01 -8.97
C PRO A 103 -0.27 -4.66 -9.37
N GLN A 104 0.62 -4.92 -8.43
CA GLN A 104 2.04 -5.16 -8.67
C GLN A 104 2.38 -6.54 -8.12
N LEU A 105 3.52 -7.09 -8.51
CA LEU A 105 3.97 -8.38 -8.02
C LEU A 105 5.49 -8.51 -8.02
N CYS A 106 5.98 -9.41 -7.18
CA CYS A 106 7.32 -9.99 -7.32
C CYS A 106 7.20 -11.25 -8.20
N PRO A 107 7.86 -11.32 -9.36
CA PRO A 107 7.82 -12.51 -10.21
C PRO A 107 8.35 -13.78 -9.51
N LEU A 108 9.35 -13.60 -8.63
CA LEU A 108 9.97 -14.69 -7.87
C LEU A 108 9.03 -15.23 -6.80
N CYS A 109 8.36 -14.37 -6.01
CA CYS A 109 7.32 -14.82 -5.06
C CYS A 109 6.18 -15.56 -5.76
N ILE A 110 5.70 -15.08 -6.92
CA ILE A 110 4.63 -15.78 -7.65
C ILE A 110 5.11 -17.16 -8.11
N ARG A 111 6.36 -17.27 -8.55
CA ARG A 111 6.95 -18.55 -9.00
C ARG A 111 7.12 -19.53 -7.84
N GLU A 112 7.59 -19.06 -6.68
CA GLU A 112 7.92 -19.90 -5.53
C GLU A 112 6.69 -20.26 -4.69
N ASN A 113 5.85 -19.28 -4.39
CA ASN A 113 4.77 -19.41 -3.41
C ASN A 113 3.40 -19.59 -4.07
N GLY A 114 3.22 -19.17 -5.33
CA GLY A 114 1.97 -19.32 -6.07
C GLY A 114 0.80 -18.45 -5.58
N PHE A 115 1.05 -17.42 -4.75
CA PHE A 115 0.04 -16.47 -4.29
C PHE A 115 0.52 -15.01 -4.34
N SER A 116 -0.40 -14.06 -4.40
CA SER A 116 -0.09 -12.62 -4.39
C SER A 116 -0.10 -12.08 -2.97
N HIS A 117 0.98 -11.42 -2.55
CA HIS A 117 1.11 -10.90 -1.19
C HIS A 117 0.23 -9.66 -0.96
N PHE A 118 -0.48 -9.55 0.18
CA PHE A 118 -1.35 -8.38 0.44
C PHE A 118 -0.56 -7.08 0.65
N LEU A 119 0.69 -7.15 1.14
CA LEU A 119 1.59 -5.98 1.22
C LEU A 119 1.72 -5.23 -0.12
N TRP A 120 1.54 -5.92 -1.25
CA TRP A 120 1.60 -5.29 -2.56
C TRP A 120 0.39 -4.41 -2.87
N ASP A 121 -0.65 -4.45 -2.03
CA ASP A 121 -1.83 -3.60 -2.11
C ASP A 121 -1.57 -2.17 -1.58
N PHE A 122 -0.41 -1.91 -0.97
CA PHE A 122 0.01 -0.57 -0.56
C PHE A 122 0.82 0.13 -1.65
N SER A 123 0.54 1.42 -1.88
CA SER A 123 1.13 2.18 -3.00
C SER A 123 2.64 2.40 -2.89
N PHE A 124 3.18 2.50 -1.68
CA PHE A 124 4.60 2.76 -1.44
C PHE A 124 5.40 1.53 -1.02
N VAL A 125 4.77 0.37 -0.87
CA VAL A 125 5.50 -0.90 -0.86
C VAL A 125 5.91 -1.18 -2.31
N THR A 126 7.17 -0.90 -2.65
CA THR A 126 7.69 -0.99 -4.03
C THR A 126 8.81 -2.01 -4.17
N ALA A 127 9.26 -2.59 -3.06
CA ALA A 127 10.25 -3.65 -2.98
C ALA A 127 9.63 -4.93 -2.44
N CYS A 128 10.15 -6.07 -2.91
CA CYS A 128 9.98 -7.36 -2.26
C CYS A 128 11.14 -7.55 -1.27
N THR A 129 10.83 -7.73 0.01
CA THR A 129 11.84 -7.96 1.05
C THR A 129 12.41 -9.38 1.01
N GLN A 130 11.61 -10.37 0.57
CA GLN A 130 12.04 -11.77 0.43
C GLN A 130 13.09 -11.94 -0.69
N HIS A 131 12.97 -11.20 -1.78
CA HIS A 131 13.82 -11.38 -2.98
C HIS A 131 14.71 -10.19 -3.28
N SER A 132 14.72 -9.16 -2.42
CA SER A 132 15.51 -7.94 -2.59
C SER A 132 15.42 -7.40 -4.02
N CYS A 133 14.20 -7.21 -4.53
CA CYS A 133 13.95 -6.70 -5.88
C CYS A 133 12.78 -5.71 -5.94
N THR A 134 12.78 -4.85 -6.96
CA THR A 134 11.65 -3.94 -7.24
C THR A 134 10.45 -4.72 -7.76
N LEU A 135 9.25 -4.43 -7.23
CA LEU A 135 7.99 -5.00 -7.70
C LEU A 135 7.67 -4.47 -9.11
N ILE A 136 7.06 -5.30 -9.94
CA ILE A 136 6.62 -4.89 -11.28
C ILE A 136 5.11 -4.67 -11.32
N ASP A 137 4.66 -3.65 -12.06
CA ASP A 137 3.24 -3.38 -12.30
C ASP A 137 2.84 -3.39 -13.79
N SER A 138 3.81 -3.73 -14.64
CA SER A 138 3.68 -3.80 -16.09
C SER A 138 4.44 -5.01 -16.59
N CYS A 139 3.88 -5.70 -17.60
CA CYS A 139 4.51 -6.89 -18.17
C CYS A 139 5.73 -6.48 -19.01
N PRO A 140 6.92 -7.08 -18.82
CA PRO A 140 8.12 -6.72 -19.59
C PRO A 140 7.99 -7.07 -21.09
N ARG A 141 7.18 -8.09 -21.43
CA ARG A 141 6.99 -8.53 -22.82
C ARG A 141 6.03 -7.65 -23.62
N CYS A 142 4.84 -7.38 -23.09
CA CYS A 142 3.82 -6.63 -23.82
C CYS A 142 3.68 -5.17 -23.38
N LEU A 143 4.42 -4.76 -22.35
CA LEU A 143 4.45 -3.41 -21.77
C LEU A 143 3.11 -2.92 -21.18
N LYS A 144 2.06 -3.75 -21.23
CA LYS A 144 0.75 -3.45 -20.65
C LYS A 144 0.79 -3.62 -19.13
N ARG A 145 0.03 -2.77 -18.44
CA ARG A 145 -0.17 -2.83 -16.98
C ARG A 145 -0.75 -4.18 -16.57
N ILE A 146 -0.30 -4.69 -15.44
CA ILE A 146 -0.87 -5.88 -14.81
C ILE A 146 -2.28 -5.53 -14.32
N ARG A 147 -3.23 -6.44 -14.54
CA ARG A 147 -4.63 -6.31 -14.13
C ARG A 147 -5.10 -7.60 -13.46
N TRP A 148 -6.11 -7.50 -12.60
CA TRP A 148 -6.80 -8.66 -12.05
C TRP A 148 -7.69 -9.39 -13.07
N SER A 149 -8.00 -8.74 -14.20
CA SER A 149 -8.69 -9.35 -15.33
C SER A 149 -7.82 -10.33 -16.15
N ARG A 150 -6.57 -10.56 -15.74
CA ARG A 150 -5.68 -11.53 -16.40
C ARG A 150 -6.18 -12.96 -16.15
N PRO A 151 -5.94 -13.89 -17.08
CA PRO A 151 -6.48 -15.24 -16.97
C PRO A 151 -5.82 -16.06 -15.86
N LEU A 152 -4.52 -15.83 -15.62
CA LEU A 152 -3.72 -16.65 -14.70
C LEU A 152 -3.00 -15.76 -13.67
N LEU A 153 -2.91 -16.22 -12.42
CA LEU A 153 -2.09 -15.55 -11.41
C LEU A 153 -0.61 -15.50 -11.85
N SER A 154 -0.12 -16.61 -12.40
CA SER A 154 1.27 -16.88 -12.81
C SER A 154 1.68 -16.31 -14.17
N ALA A 155 0.77 -15.70 -14.93
CA ALA A 155 1.08 -15.17 -16.26
C ALA A 155 0.29 -13.91 -16.62
N CYS A 156 0.82 -13.15 -17.58
CA CYS A 156 0.17 -11.99 -18.17
C CYS A 156 -1.04 -12.39 -19.03
N SER A 157 -1.93 -11.44 -19.30
CA SER A 157 -2.94 -11.57 -20.37
C SER A 157 -2.34 -11.82 -21.76
N CYS A 158 -1.07 -11.45 -22.01
CA CYS A 158 -0.39 -11.77 -23.26
C CYS A 158 0.27 -13.16 -23.29
N GLY A 159 0.12 -13.95 -22.22
CA GLY A 159 0.72 -15.28 -22.10
C GLY A 159 2.15 -15.31 -21.59
N HIS A 160 2.79 -14.15 -21.34
CA HIS A 160 4.11 -14.09 -20.69
C HIS A 160 4.05 -14.68 -19.28
N ALA A 161 4.83 -15.73 -19.00
CA ALA A 161 4.92 -16.29 -17.66
C ALA A 161 5.77 -15.37 -16.77
N TRP A 162 5.33 -15.15 -15.53
CA TRP A 162 6.10 -14.31 -14.60
C TRP A 162 7.43 -14.96 -14.22
N ALA A 163 7.50 -16.29 -14.23
CA ALA A 163 8.72 -17.05 -13.98
C ALA A 163 9.88 -16.67 -14.94
N ASP A 164 9.57 -16.21 -16.15
CA ASP A 164 10.55 -15.80 -17.17
C ASP A 164 10.94 -14.31 -17.07
N THR A 165 10.48 -13.62 -16.02
CA THR A 165 10.73 -12.19 -15.86
C THR A 165 12.02 -11.94 -15.11
N ALA A 166 12.98 -11.26 -15.78
CA ALA A 166 14.13 -10.70 -15.10
C ALA A 166 13.68 -9.66 -14.07
N VAL A 167 14.23 -9.74 -12.85
CA VAL A 167 13.95 -8.80 -11.76
C VAL A 167 15.03 -7.73 -11.67
N GLN A 168 14.62 -6.52 -11.29
CA GLN A 168 15.55 -5.45 -10.94
C GLN A 168 15.90 -5.59 -9.46
N SER A 169 17.13 -5.99 -9.15
CA SER A 169 17.62 -6.07 -7.77
C SER A 169 17.59 -4.71 -7.09
N ILE A 170 17.30 -4.72 -5.80
CA ILE A 170 17.35 -3.56 -4.91
C ILE A 170 18.25 -3.92 -3.73
N GLY A 171 19.11 -3.01 -3.30
CA GLY A 171 19.94 -3.24 -2.12
C GLY A 171 19.08 -3.25 -0.86
N GLU A 172 19.38 -4.13 0.10
CA GLU A 172 18.72 -4.17 1.42
C GLU A 172 18.92 -2.88 2.22
N GLY A 173 19.95 -2.10 1.87
CA GLY A 173 20.20 -0.74 2.35
C GLY A 173 19.27 0.35 1.78
N SER A 174 18.42 0.03 0.80
CA SER A 174 17.60 1.05 0.13
C SER A 174 16.40 1.47 0.99
N PHE A 175 15.96 2.72 0.79
CA PHE A 175 14.80 3.24 1.50
C PHE A 175 13.51 2.49 1.15
N GLU A 176 13.34 2.09 -0.10
CA GLU A 176 12.18 1.32 -0.55
C GLU A 176 12.14 -0.08 0.09
N TYR A 177 13.29 -0.72 0.29
CA TYR A 177 13.39 -1.98 1.05
C TYR A 177 12.99 -1.77 2.51
N SER A 178 13.55 -0.75 3.17
CA SER A 178 13.19 -0.40 4.55
C SER A 178 11.71 -0.04 4.70
N VAL A 179 11.11 0.70 3.77
CA VAL A 179 9.66 1.00 3.80
C VAL A 179 8.87 -0.30 3.69
N ALA A 180 9.20 -1.21 2.77
CA ALA A 180 8.50 -2.49 2.68
C ALA A 180 8.61 -3.31 3.98
N GLY A 181 9.79 -3.32 4.62
CA GLY A 181 10.01 -3.96 5.92
C GLY A 181 9.19 -3.33 7.05
N LEU A 182 9.17 -2.00 7.17
CA LEU A 182 8.35 -1.28 8.16
C LEU A 182 6.86 -1.60 8.03
N VAL A 183 6.35 -1.65 6.80
CA VAL A 183 4.95 -2.00 6.55
C VAL A 183 4.68 -3.46 6.94
N ALA A 184 5.60 -4.38 6.64
CA ALA A 184 5.49 -5.78 7.07
C ALA A 184 5.41 -5.89 8.59
N THR A 185 6.31 -5.22 9.33
CA THR A 185 6.31 -5.18 10.79
C THR A 185 5.01 -4.61 11.36
N GLN A 186 4.55 -3.45 10.87
CA GLN A 186 3.32 -2.82 11.38
C GLN A 186 2.05 -3.63 11.07
N THR A 187 2.04 -4.43 10.01
CA THR A 187 0.89 -5.26 9.60
C THR A 187 0.93 -6.69 10.15
N GLY A 188 1.91 -7.01 11.00
CA GLY A 188 2.06 -8.32 11.64
C GLY A 188 2.41 -9.45 10.66
N VAL A 189 3.10 -9.13 9.57
CA VAL A 189 3.64 -10.11 8.63
C VAL A 189 5.04 -10.47 9.08
N ASP A 190 5.31 -11.77 9.18
CA ASP A 190 6.68 -12.28 9.28
C ASP A 190 7.38 -12.05 7.93
N GLY A 191 7.84 -10.82 7.73
CA GLY A 191 8.72 -10.47 6.63
C GLY A 191 10.01 -11.25 6.82
N GLY A 192 10.19 -12.34 6.08
CA GLY A 192 11.40 -13.16 6.14
C GLY A 192 12.66 -12.28 6.18
N SER A 193 13.52 -12.51 7.16
CA SER A 193 14.82 -11.85 7.41
C SER A 193 14.91 -10.37 6.97
N SER A 194 13.88 -9.56 7.19
CA SER A 194 13.92 -8.18 6.70
C SER A 194 14.85 -7.35 7.59
N SER A 195 16.11 -7.23 7.20
CA SER A 195 17.06 -6.31 7.82
C SER A 195 16.66 -4.88 7.43
N ILE A 196 15.80 -4.26 8.24
CA ILE A 196 15.47 -2.85 8.08
C ILE A 196 16.74 -2.05 8.30
N THR A 197 17.14 -1.26 7.31
CA THR A 197 18.22 -0.30 7.50
C THR A 197 17.68 0.89 8.29
N TRP A 198 18.21 1.07 9.50
CA TRP A 198 17.81 2.11 10.43
C TRP A 198 18.61 3.39 10.18
N CYS A 199 17.92 4.43 9.72
CA CYS A 199 18.42 5.80 9.61
C CYS A 199 17.42 6.74 10.30
N PRO A 200 17.74 8.03 10.54
CA PRO A 200 16.81 8.94 11.21
C PRO A 200 15.41 8.96 10.59
N VAL A 201 15.31 8.83 9.25
CA VAL A 201 14.03 8.78 8.55
C VAL A 201 13.28 7.48 8.85
N THR A 202 13.89 6.30 8.71
CA THR A 202 13.18 5.03 8.95
C THR A 202 12.86 4.82 10.43
N THR A 203 13.70 5.32 11.34
CA THR A 203 13.42 5.35 12.78
C THR A 203 12.23 6.24 13.13
N MET A 204 12.08 7.41 12.49
CA MET A 204 10.88 8.23 12.68
C MET A 204 9.65 7.56 12.09
N LEU A 205 9.76 7.03 10.86
CA LEU A 205 8.65 6.39 10.18
C LEU A 205 8.14 5.12 10.90
N SER A 206 9.01 4.42 11.65
CA SER A 206 8.59 3.24 12.42
C SER A 206 7.68 3.56 13.61
N GLN A 207 7.68 4.81 14.07
CA GLN A 207 6.93 5.26 15.25
C GLN A 207 5.54 5.80 14.91
N VAL A 208 5.31 6.18 13.65
CA VAL A 208 4.03 6.72 13.20
C VAL A 208 3.15 5.62 12.62
N SER A 209 1.83 5.86 12.58
CA SER A 209 0.87 4.96 11.95
C SER A 209 1.15 4.79 10.46
N LEU A 210 0.66 3.69 9.88
CA LEU A 210 0.84 3.41 8.46
C LEU A 210 0.23 4.50 7.54
N SER A 211 -0.88 5.13 7.95
CA SER A 211 -1.46 6.27 7.21
C SER A 211 -0.49 7.43 7.20
N THR A 212 0.01 7.82 8.37
CA THR A 212 0.95 8.93 8.52
C THR A 212 2.27 8.66 7.81
N LEU A 213 2.83 7.45 7.92
CA LEU A 213 4.02 7.01 7.18
C LEU A 213 3.88 7.30 5.68
N PHE A 214 2.79 6.82 5.07
CA PHE A 214 2.59 7.00 3.63
C PHE A 214 2.21 8.42 3.23
N GLU A 215 1.46 9.14 4.06
CA GLU A 215 1.12 10.55 3.80
C GLU A 215 2.36 11.45 3.91
N LEU A 216 3.31 11.14 4.79
CA LEU A 216 4.62 11.79 4.85
C LEU A 216 5.44 11.48 3.59
N ILE A 217 5.52 10.21 3.16
CA ILE A 217 6.19 9.86 1.89
C ILE A 217 5.57 10.64 0.73
N TRP A 218 4.24 10.72 0.66
CA TRP A 218 3.55 11.50 -0.37
C TRP A 218 3.89 13.00 -0.27
N ALA A 219 3.68 13.62 0.89
CA ALA A 219 3.83 15.06 1.07
C ALA A 219 5.26 15.54 0.77
N PHE A 220 6.26 14.76 1.17
CA PHE A 220 7.66 15.09 0.93
C PHE A 220 8.14 14.68 -0.46
N GLY A 221 7.51 13.68 -1.10
CA GLY A 221 8.02 13.13 -2.36
C GLY A 221 7.33 13.63 -3.64
N ILE A 222 6.10 14.15 -3.58
CA ILE A 222 5.29 14.37 -4.79
C ILE A 222 5.65 15.65 -5.57
N LYS A 223 6.19 16.68 -4.93
CA LYS A 223 6.51 17.96 -5.57
C LYS A 223 7.73 17.83 -6.51
N ASP A 224 7.70 18.57 -7.62
CA ASP A 224 8.75 18.63 -8.66
C ASP A 224 8.90 17.36 -9.53
N ILE A 225 7.89 16.49 -9.50
CA ILE A 225 7.74 15.44 -10.51
C ILE A 225 7.06 16.10 -11.74
N GLU A 226 7.87 16.47 -12.73
CA GLU A 226 7.49 17.17 -13.99
C GLU A 226 6.12 16.74 -14.56
N GLY A 227 5.29 17.73 -14.94
CA GLY A 227 4.22 17.54 -15.92
C GLY A 227 2.82 18.04 -15.54
N ASP A 228 2.22 17.61 -14.42
CA ASP A 228 0.76 17.78 -14.28
C ASP A 228 0.19 17.53 -12.86
N ALA A 229 0.86 18.03 -11.82
CA ALA A 229 0.28 18.01 -10.47
C ALA A 229 -0.93 18.98 -10.31
N ALA A 230 -1.26 19.76 -11.35
CA ALA A 230 -2.43 20.63 -11.41
C ALA A 230 -3.76 19.85 -11.58
N SER A 231 -3.74 18.53 -11.74
CA SER A 231 -4.98 17.78 -12.06
C SER A 231 -4.97 16.31 -11.61
N PHE A 232 -4.63 16.02 -10.35
CA PHE A 232 -5.00 14.72 -9.77
C PHE A 232 -6.50 14.68 -9.47
N SER A 233 -7.30 14.44 -10.51
CA SER A 233 -8.65 13.91 -10.33
C SER A 233 -8.56 12.61 -9.54
N LYS A 234 -9.56 12.34 -8.68
CA LYS A 234 -9.56 11.28 -7.65
C LYS A 234 -9.12 9.87 -8.14
N ALA A 235 -9.23 9.57 -9.43
CA ALA A 235 -8.84 8.29 -10.03
C ALA A 235 -7.41 8.24 -10.64
N LYS A 236 -6.78 9.39 -10.95
CA LYS A 236 -5.39 9.44 -11.47
C LYS A 236 -4.32 9.43 -10.36
N ALA A 237 -4.73 9.48 -9.09
CA ALA A 237 -3.84 9.68 -7.94
C ALA A 237 -3.04 8.45 -7.47
N ILE A 238 -3.44 7.21 -7.78
CA ILE A 238 -2.68 6.01 -7.34
C ILE A 238 -1.41 5.87 -8.21
N PRO A 239 -0.19 6.04 -7.64
CA PRO A 239 1.05 6.00 -8.39
C PRO A 239 1.35 4.59 -8.91
N ARG A 240 1.97 4.53 -10.09
CA ARG A 240 2.61 3.31 -10.59
C ARG A 240 3.87 3.01 -9.79
N THR A 241 4.36 1.77 -9.81
CA THR A 241 5.56 1.39 -9.04
C THR A 241 6.77 2.29 -9.35
N PRO A 242 7.12 2.59 -10.62
CA PRO A 242 8.26 3.48 -10.91
C PRO A 242 8.08 4.91 -10.36
N LEU A 243 6.85 5.43 -10.37
CA LEU A 243 6.54 6.74 -9.83
C LEU A 243 6.58 6.74 -8.29
N ALA A 244 6.01 5.70 -7.67
CA ALA A 244 6.06 5.52 -6.21
C ALA A 244 7.51 5.41 -5.72
N VAL A 245 8.39 4.71 -6.45
CA VAL A 245 9.84 4.68 -6.18
C VAL A 245 10.44 6.09 -6.22
N LYS A 246 10.14 6.88 -7.27
CA LYS A 246 10.63 8.28 -7.37
C LYS A 246 10.16 9.15 -6.19
N ILE A 247 8.87 9.05 -5.83
CA ILE A 247 8.29 9.75 -4.68
C ILE A 247 9.01 9.33 -3.38
N SER A 248 9.19 8.03 -3.15
CA SER A 248 9.88 7.51 -1.96
C SER A 248 11.32 8.01 -1.85
N LYS A 249 12.08 8.06 -2.95
CA LYS A 249 13.45 8.59 -2.95
C LYS A 249 13.51 10.08 -2.60
N LEU A 250 12.64 10.89 -3.21
CA LEU A 250 12.56 12.32 -2.90
C LEU A 250 12.14 12.56 -1.45
N ALA A 251 11.17 11.78 -0.95
CA ALA A 251 10.75 11.84 0.44
C ALA A 251 11.89 11.53 1.40
N HIS A 252 12.65 10.45 1.15
CA HIS A 252 13.80 10.08 1.96
C HIS A 252 14.85 11.21 2.02
N GLN A 253 15.20 11.79 0.87
CA GLN A 253 16.18 12.87 0.78
C GLN A 253 15.72 14.13 1.55
N ARG A 254 14.46 14.53 1.38
CA ARG A 254 13.90 15.74 1.98
C ARG A 254 13.66 15.58 3.48
N LEU A 255 13.12 14.45 3.92
CA LEU A 255 12.99 14.11 5.33
C LEU A 255 14.37 14.01 6.00
N GLY A 256 15.34 13.37 5.34
CA GLY A 256 16.71 13.25 5.84
C GLY A 256 17.36 14.59 6.13
N ARG A 257 17.24 15.55 5.21
CA ARG A 257 17.72 16.94 5.42
C ARG A 257 17.10 17.61 6.63
N LEU A 258 15.81 17.42 6.88
CA LEU A 258 15.11 18.02 8.03
C LEU A 258 15.46 17.36 9.36
N LEU A 259 15.65 16.05 9.37
CA LEU A 259 15.96 15.32 10.60
C LEU A 259 17.42 15.50 11.03
N GLN A 260 18.35 15.70 10.10
CA GLN A 260 19.79 15.85 10.40
C GLN A 260 20.21 17.26 10.86
N LYS A 261 19.48 18.32 10.50
CA LYS A 261 19.87 19.70 10.82
C LYS A 261 19.41 20.13 12.20
N GLU A 262 20.27 20.70 13.03
CA GLU A 262 19.84 21.27 14.33
C GLU A 262 18.89 22.48 14.18
N CYS A 263 18.91 23.16 13.03
CA CYS A 263 18.11 24.35 12.74
C CYS A 263 17.00 24.15 11.69
N THR A 264 16.08 25.11 11.61
CA THR A 264 14.99 25.18 10.63
C THR A 264 15.52 25.31 9.19
N ASP A 265 15.00 24.49 8.27
CA ASP A 265 15.37 24.53 6.86
C ASP A 265 14.19 24.98 5.99
N ILE A 266 14.11 26.29 5.76
CA ILE A 266 13.06 26.91 4.95
C ILE A 266 13.19 26.52 3.48
N SER A 267 14.37 26.11 3.01
CA SER A 267 14.56 25.70 1.60
C SER A 267 13.76 24.44 1.27
N VAL A 268 13.69 23.48 2.20
CA VAL A 268 12.89 22.26 2.04
C VAL A 268 11.39 22.57 2.00
N ALA A 269 10.94 23.65 2.66
CA ALA A 269 9.53 24.05 2.62
C ALA A 269 9.04 24.39 1.21
N ALA A 270 9.94 24.86 0.33
CA ALA A 270 9.63 25.09 -1.07
C ALA A 270 9.54 23.78 -1.88
N GLU A 271 10.01 22.66 -1.36
CA GLU A 271 10.03 21.35 -2.03
C GLU A 271 8.96 20.37 -1.52
N VAL A 272 8.18 20.76 -0.52
CA VAL A 272 7.17 19.91 0.12
C VAL A 272 5.76 20.28 -0.36
N HIS A 273 4.90 19.27 -0.55
CA HIS A 273 3.49 19.47 -0.83
C HIS A 273 2.73 19.87 0.45
N LEU A 274 2.86 21.15 0.82
CA LEU A 274 2.34 21.72 2.07
C LEU A 274 0.83 21.48 2.30
N PRO A 275 -0.07 21.54 1.31
CA PRO A 275 -1.49 21.24 1.54
C PRO A 275 -1.76 19.82 2.04
N ALA A 276 -0.96 18.84 1.60
CA ALA A 276 -1.09 17.45 2.05
C ALA A 276 -0.62 17.31 3.50
N LEU A 277 0.53 17.93 3.82
CA LEU A 277 1.06 17.94 5.18
C LEU A 277 0.11 18.66 6.17
N LEU A 278 -0.50 19.78 5.77
CA LEU A 278 -1.51 20.50 6.56
C LEU A 278 -2.77 19.66 6.77
N SER A 279 -3.20 18.94 5.73
CA SER A 279 -4.35 18.03 5.84
C SER A 279 -4.06 16.91 6.83
N LEU A 280 -2.86 16.32 6.77
CA LEU A 280 -2.42 15.27 7.68
C LEU A 280 -2.45 15.77 9.13
N ALA A 281 -1.86 16.94 9.38
CA ALA A 281 -1.75 17.50 10.72
C ALA A 281 -3.10 17.88 11.37
N LYS A 282 -4.09 18.28 10.57
CA LYS A 282 -5.47 18.49 11.04
C LYS A 282 -6.19 17.19 11.38
N GLU A 283 -5.75 16.09 10.77
CA GLU A 283 -6.40 14.79 10.83
C GLU A 283 -5.70 13.82 11.79
N SER A 284 -4.45 14.07 12.20
CA SER A 284 -3.70 13.23 13.15
C SER A 284 -4.50 13.02 14.45
N LEU A 285 -4.95 11.78 14.66
CA LEU A 285 -5.69 11.37 15.86
C LEU A 285 -4.78 10.74 16.92
N ASP A 286 -3.68 10.10 16.50
CA ASP A 286 -2.71 9.50 17.39
C ASP A 286 -1.71 10.55 17.91
N ALA A 287 -1.33 10.44 19.19
CA ALA A 287 -0.43 11.41 19.83
C ALA A 287 0.98 11.38 19.22
N THR A 288 1.47 10.20 18.80
CA THR A 288 2.79 10.02 18.17
C THR A 288 2.78 10.61 16.77
N ASP A 289 1.71 10.36 16.01
CA ASP A 289 1.52 10.98 14.69
C ASP A 289 1.49 12.51 14.81
N ALA A 290 0.71 13.05 15.76
CA ALA A 290 0.59 14.49 15.98
C ALA A 290 1.93 15.12 16.40
N TYR A 291 2.71 14.44 17.24
CA TYR A 291 4.05 14.87 17.63
C TYR A 291 4.97 14.99 16.42
N TRP A 292 5.14 13.92 15.64
CA TRP A 292 6.08 13.91 14.51
C TRP A 292 5.68 14.89 13.42
N VAL A 293 4.38 15.00 13.14
CA VAL A 293 3.89 15.98 12.16
C VAL A 293 4.14 17.41 12.64
N SER A 294 3.90 17.72 13.91
CA SER A 294 4.20 19.02 14.52
C SER A 294 5.71 19.34 14.47
N PHE A 295 6.54 18.35 14.82
CA PHE A 295 8.00 18.47 14.75
C PHE A 295 8.48 18.83 13.34
N LEU A 296 7.97 18.13 12.32
CA LEU A 296 8.30 18.43 10.92
C LEU A 296 7.82 19.81 10.49
N PHE A 297 6.63 20.24 10.91
CA PHE A 297 6.14 21.61 10.66
C PHE A 297 7.07 22.67 11.24
N HIS A 298 7.46 22.48 12.50
CA HIS A 298 8.40 23.36 13.18
C HIS A 298 9.72 23.45 12.41
N ARG A 299 10.29 22.30 11.99
CA ARG A 299 11.55 22.23 11.22
C ARG A 299 11.46 22.87 9.83
N LEU A 300 10.26 22.95 9.26
CA LEU A 300 9.99 23.69 8.02
C LEU A 300 9.85 25.22 8.22
N GLY A 301 10.06 25.73 9.44
CA GLY A 301 9.89 27.15 9.77
C GLY A 301 8.43 27.59 9.73
N ARG A 302 7.49 26.66 9.92
CA ARG A 302 6.05 26.92 9.88
C ARG A 302 5.47 26.68 11.27
N SER A 303 4.87 27.71 11.86
CA SER A 303 4.05 27.52 13.04
C SER A 303 2.77 26.80 12.63
N SER A 304 2.58 25.57 13.10
CA SER A 304 1.28 24.94 13.02
C SER A 304 0.36 25.68 13.97
N SER A 305 -0.63 26.43 13.46
CA SER A 305 -1.74 26.97 14.28
C SER A 305 -2.57 25.88 14.99
N LEU A 306 -2.21 24.61 14.80
CA LEU A 306 -2.74 23.40 15.42
C LEU A 306 -2.50 23.34 16.94
N SER A 307 -1.57 24.13 17.48
CA SER A 307 -1.32 24.19 18.93
C SER A 307 -2.48 24.75 19.75
N ARG A 308 -3.50 25.37 19.11
CA ARG A 308 -4.63 25.97 19.85
C ARG A 308 -5.73 24.99 20.26
N HIS A 309 -5.76 23.75 19.76
CA HIS A 309 -6.91 22.87 20.02
C HIS A 309 -6.66 21.48 20.61
N ARG A 310 -5.42 20.97 20.72
CA ARG A 310 -5.18 19.72 21.45
C ARG A 310 -3.81 19.73 22.16
N LYS A 311 -3.82 19.79 23.49
CA LYS A 311 -2.65 19.49 24.32
C LYS A 311 -2.44 17.98 24.28
N TYR A 312 -1.54 17.51 23.42
CA TYR A 312 -1.12 16.11 23.46
C TYR A 312 0.04 15.97 24.45
N HIS A 313 -0.06 15.00 25.36
CA HIS A 313 1.06 14.59 26.21
C HIS A 313 2.10 13.91 25.31
N ILE A 314 3.29 14.49 25.22
CA ILE A 314 4.44 13.87 24.55
C ILE A 314 4.90 12.69 25.44
N PRO A 315 4.90 11.44 24.96
CA PRO A 315 5.50 10.32 25.68
C PRO A 315 6.96 10.65 26.04
N GLN A 316 7.36 10.42 27.29
CA GLN A 316 8.72 10.72 27.80
C GLN A 316 9.84 10.09 26.95
N GLN A 317 9.56 9.01 26.22
CA GLN A 317 10.50 8.35 25.30
C GLN A 317 10.90 9.18 24.07
N LEU A 318 10.14 10.23 23.71
CA LEU A 318 10.44 11.12 22.56
C LEU A 318 11.23 12.38 22.95
N GLN A 319 11.59 12.56 24.23
CA GLN A 319 12.35 13.73 24.70
C GLN A 319 13.88 13.58 24.55
N LEU A 320 14.33 12.42 24.06
CA LEU A 320 15.75 12.06 23.96
C LEU A 320 16.29 12.10 22.51
N PHE A 321 15.51 12.64 21.56
CA PHE A 321 15.87 12.77 20.14
C PHE A 321 15.55 14.16 19.60
#